data_AF-A0A5D3FUD1-F1
#
_entry.id   AF-A0A5D3FUD1-F1
#
_cell.length_a   1.000
_cell.length_b   1.000
_cell.length_c   1.000
_cell.angle_alpha   90.00
_cell.angle_beta   90.00
_cell.angle_gamma   90.00
#
_symmetry.space_group_name_H-M   'P 1'
#
loop_
_entity.id
_entity.type
_entity.pdbx_description
1 polymer ?
#
loop_
_entity_poly.entity_id
_entity_poly.type
_entity_poly.pdbx_seq_one_letter_code
_entity_poly.pdbx_strand_id
1 'polypeptide(L)'
;MTERHVIVIDDHPGFSQLYSDALSALLEPRGCTVLRPVDRVEAVPSAPGARSVAMCDIHLGHGRLFGSRAVAHLKSKGWNVLLFSHAAPRLQMLECVVAGANGFIPSSRPDKLVEWAVVRVADGLLHMSAELAEAILQEFRRENVLNPWERKTLRRYECRFYGGPTASEADQRELQRLFRTLAVGLRGRKLTLQQRRVAWAVACGGVSSIPDMAKLIDKTESNFSRELSLLLASFKAAFERDYTVVEWLHRETGRPLFADEAARYDPAELRKVSQLRLTLPGEPEDRAELKAQTAARLWARRLGLCAGDCPEK
;
A
#
# COMPACT_ATOMS: atom_id res chain seq x y z
N MET A 1 -1.59 28.24 -3.54
CA MET A 1 -2.19 26.98 -3.08
C MET A 1 -1.63 25.87 -3.96
N THR A 2 -1.20 24.72 -3.41
CA THR A 2 -0.73 23.60 -4.23
C THR A 2 -1.90 23.01 -5.01
N GLU A 3 -1.76 23.03 -6.33
CA GLU A 3 -2.71 22.52 -7.31
C GLU A 3 -2.93 21.01 -7.12
N ARG A 4 -4.16 20.53 -7.31
CA ARG A 4 -4.49 19.10 -7.27
C ARG A 4 -4.54 18.58 -8.71
N HIS A 5 -3.86 17.48 -8.99
CA HIS A 5 -3.88 16.88 -10.33
C HIS A 5 -4.65 15.58 -10.30
N VAL A 6 -5.49 15.34 -11.30
CA VAL A 6 -6.30 14.12 -11.37
C VAL A 6 -6.06 13.47 -12.73
N ILE A 7 -5.74 12.18 -12.77
CA ILE A 7 -5.66 11.43 -14.02
C ILE A 7 -6.65 10.27 -13.98
N VAL A 8 -7.38 10.07 -15.08
CA VAL A 8 -8.27 8.92 -15.27
C VAL A 8 -7.55 7.85 -16.06
N ILE A 9 -7.63 6.61 -15.57
CA ILE A 9 -7.03 5.42 -16.18
C ILE A 9 -8.15 4.42 -16.44
N ASP A 10 -8.52 4.27 -17.70
CA ASP A 10 -9.65 3.46 -18.14
C ASP A 10 -9.44 3.07 -19.61
N ASP A 11 -9.55 1.78 -19.91
CA ASP A 11 -9.29 1.21 -21.23
C ASP A 11 -10.53 1.18 -22.14
N HIS A 12 -11.69 1.63 -21.66
CA HIS A 12 -12.90 1.75 -22.46
C HIS A 12 -12.80 2.93 -23.45
N PRO A 13 -12.74 2.65 -24.77
CA PRO A 13 -12.57 3.70 -25.77
C PRO A 13 -13.74 4.69 -25.73
N GLY A 14 -13.45 5.99 -25.75
CA GLY A 14 -14.45 7.06 -25.75
C GLY A 14 -15.09 7.37 -24.40
N PHE A 15 -15.23 6.37 -23.51
CA PHE A 15 -15.74 6.59 -22.16
C PHE A 15 -14.74 7.39 -21.31
N SER A 16 -13.45 7.05 -21.37
CA SER A 16 -12.42 7.69 -20.56
C SER A 16 -12.28 9.20 -20.83
N GLN A 17 -12.41 9.63 -22.09
CA GLN A 17 -12.38 11.05 -22.46
C GLN A 17 -13.65 11.77 -22.00
N LEU A 18 -14.84 11.23 -22.29
CA LEU A 18 -16.12 11.80 -21.86
C LEU A 18 -16.18 11.95 -20.34
N TYR A 19 -15.73 10.92 -19.61
CA TYR A 19 -15.69 10.92 -18.16
C TYR A 19 -14.68 11.95 -17.62
N SER A 20 -13.51 12.07 -18.25
CA SER A 20 -12.52 13.10 -17.88
C SER A 20 -13.06 14.51 -18.10
N ASP A 21 -13.77 14.77 -19.20
CA ASP A 21 -14.35 16.09 -19.49
C ASP A 21 -15.43 16.47 -18.46
N ALA A 22 -16.29 15.50 -18.10
CA ALA A 22 -17.29 15.68 -17.05
C ALA A 22 -16.63 15.91 -15.67
N LEU A 23 -15.57 15.18 -15.36
CA LEU A 23 -14.77 15.37 -14.15
C LEU A 23 -14.09 16.74 -14.12
N SER A 24 -13.57 17.23 -15.24
CA SER A 24 -12.96 18.57 -15.32
C SER A 24 -13.95 19.64 -14.90
N ALA A 25 -15.14 19.66 -15.52
CA ALA A 25 -16.18 20.63 -15.20
C ALA A 25 -16.62 20.56 -13.71
N LEU A 26 -16.60 19.36 -13.13
CA LEU A 26 -16.95 19.13 -11.74
C LEU A 26 -15.85 19.55 -10.75
N LEU A 27 -14.58 19.33 -11.10
CA LEU A 27 -13.44 19.44 -10.17
C LEU A 27 -12.68 20.76 -10.30
N GLU A 28 -12.76 21.45 -11.44
CA GLU A 28 -12.16 22.78 -11.65
C GLU A 28 -12.56 23.80 -10.57
N PRO A 29 -13.85 23.93 -10.17
CA PRO A 29 -14.24 24.83 -9.08
C PRO A 29 -13.61 24.50 -7.73
N ARG A 30 -13.01 23.30 -7.58
CA ARG A 30 -12.30 22.85 -6.37
C ARG A 30 -10.77 22.97 -6.50
N GLY A 31 -10.28 23.62 -7.55
CA GLY A 31 -8.85 23.81 -7.80
C GLY A 31 -8.14 22.51 -8.17
N CYS A 32 -8.83 21.63 -8.91
CA CYS A 32 -8.23 20.44 -9.48
C CYS A 32 -8.08 20.59 -10.99
N THR A 33 -6.97 20.10 -11.50
CA THR A 33 -6.67 20.01 -12.93
C THR A 33 -6.73 18.56 -13.35
N VAL A 34 -7.68 18.21 -14.22
CA VAL A 34 -7.79 16.87 -14.78
C VAL A 34 -6.85 16.76 -15.98
N LEU A 35 -5.93 15.81 -15.90
CA LEU A 35 -4.98 15.51 -16.95
C LEU A 35 -5.64 14.66 -18.04
N ARG A 36 -5.00 14.61 -19.21
CA ARG A 36 -5.42 13.73 -20.30
C ARG A 36 -5.53 12.28 -19.80
N PRO A 37 -6.67 11.59 -20.04
CA PRO A 37 -6.83 10.21 -19.64
C PRO A 37 -5.87 9.29 -20.39
N VAL A 38 -5.57 8.15 -19.78
CA VAL A 38 -4.76 7.09 -20.38
C VAL A 38 -5.49 5.75 -20.32
N ASP A 39 -5.18 4.87 -21.27
CA ASP A 39 -5.80 3.55 -21.41
C ASP A 39 -5.09 2.44 -20.62
N ARG A 40 -3.94 2.76 -20.01
CA ARG A 40 -3.10 1.79 -19.31
C ARG A 40 -2.24 2.45 -18.24
N VAL A 41 -2.00 1.73 -17.16
CA VAL A 41 -1.25 2.19 -15.98
C VAL A 41 0.22 2.47 -16.29
N GLU A 42 0.79 1.73 -17.25
CA GLU A 42 2.18 1.88 -17.68
C GLU A 42 2.45 3.28 -18.27
N ALA A 43 1.46 3.86 -18.95
CA ALA A 43 1.56 5.15 -19.62
C ALA A 43 1.42 6.37 -18.67
N VAL A 44 1.00 6.13 -17.41
CA VAL A 44 0.83 7.21 -16.42
C VAL A 44 2.19 7.82 -16.07
N PRO A 45 2.40 9.15 -16.14
CA PRO A 45 3.66 9.77 -15.73
C PRO A 45 3.84 9.74 -14.21
N SER A 46 5.01 10.16 -13.71
CA SER A 46 5.18 10.44 -12.27
C SER A 46 4.20 11.54 -11.83
N ALA A 47 3.73 11.45 -10.59
CA ALA A 47 2.84 12.43 -10.01
C ALA A 47 3.51 13.81 -9.98
N PRO A 48 2.85 14.86 -10.50
CA PRO A 48 3.40 16.23 -10.50
C PRO A 48 3.53 16.84 -9.09
N GLY A 49 2.83 16.30 -8.09
CA GLY A 49 2.98 16.70 -6.70
C GLY A 49 2.24 15.80 -5.72
N ALA A 50 2.38 16.08 -4.42
CA ALA A 50 1.81 15.26 -3.35
C ALA A 50 0.26 15.19 -3.34
N ARG A 51 -0.41 16.11 -4.04
CA ARG A 51 -1.87 16.18 -4.18
C ARG A 51 -2.40 15.63 -5.50
N SER A 52 -1.70 14.65 -6.06
CA SER A 52 -2.08 14.02 -7.33
C SER A 52 -2.89 12.74 -7.08
N VAL A 53 -4.00 12.57 -7.82
CA VAL A 53 -4.91 11.43 -7.71
C VAL A 53 -4.99 10.68 -9.04
N ALA A 54 -4.69 9.40 -9.01
CA ALA A 54 -4.95 8.49 -10.10
C ALA A 54 -6.29 7.79 -9.84
N MET A 55 -7.30 8.16 -10.63
CA MET A 55 -8.56 7.44 -10.70
C MET A 55 -8.36 6.26 -11.64
N CYS A 56 -8.41 5.04 -11.10
CA CYS A 56 -8.07 3.84 -11.84
C CYS A 56 -9.24 2.86 -11.88
N ASP A 57 -9.68 2.46 -13.07
CA ASP A 57 -10.56 1.30 -13.19
C ASP A 57 -9.82 0.07 -12.65
N ILE A 58 -10.51 -0.74 -11.88
CA ILE A 58 -9.97 -2.00 -11.36
C ILE A 58 -9.87 -3.07 -12.48
N HIS A 59 -10.66 -2.93 -13.54
CA HIS A 59 -10.84 -3.90 -14.62
C HIS A 59 -10.21 -3.45 -15.94
N LEU A 60 -8.99 -2.92 -15.91
CA LEU A 60 -8.21 -2.68 -17.12
C LEU A 60 -7.99 -4.00 -17.87
N GLY A 61 -8.69 -4.16 -18.99
CA GLY A 61 -8.59 -5.28 -19.93
C GLY A 61 -7.37 -5.19 -20.85
N HIS A 62 -6.64 -4.07 -20.82
CA HIS A 62 -5.43 -3.85 -21.60
C HIS A 62 -4.23 -3.52 -20.71
N GLY A 63 -3.10 -4.22 -20.92
CA GLY A 63 -1.84 -4.00 -20.18
C GLY A 63 -1.35 -5.22 -19.40
N ARG A 64 -0.20 -5.08 -18.71
CA ARG A 64 0.38 -6.13 -17.86
C ARG A 64 0.09 -5.90 -16.38
N LEU A 65 -0.27 -4.66 -16.01
CA LEU A 65 -0.55 -4.25 -14.65
C LEU A 65 -2.05 -4.01 -14.45
N PHE A 66 -2.67 -4.83 -13.59
CA PHE A 66 -4.07 -4.72 -13.22
C PHE A 66 -4.24 -4.95 -11.71
N GLY A 67 -5.39 -4.54 -11.16
CA GLY A 67 -5.72 -4.71 -9.75
C GLY A 67 -4.63 -4.20 -8.80
N SER A 68 -4.23 -5.02 -7.84
CA SER A 68 -3.25 -4.65 -6.81
C SER A 68 -1.87 -4.26 -7.38
N ARG A 69 -1.46 -4.84 -8.51
CA ARG A 69 -0.18 -4.50 -9.17
C ARG A 69 -0.23 -3.13 -9.82
N ALA A 70 -1.37 -2.77 -10.41
CA ALA A 70 -1.60 -1.42 -10.93
C ALA A 70 -1.52 -0.38 -9.80
N VAL A 71 -2.18 -0.64 -8.68
CA VAL A 71 -2.12 0.26 -7.50
C VAL A 71 -0.68 0.46 -7.03
N ALA A 72 0.07 -0.62 -6.81
CA ALA A 72 1.45 -0.54 -6.33
C ALA A 72 2.35 0.28 -7.29
N HIS A 73 2.16 0.12 -8.59
CA HIS A 73 2.89 0.89 -9.61
C HIS A 73 2.51 2.38 -9.61
N LEU A 74 1.24 2.72 -9.43
CA LEU A 74 0.81 4.11 -9.31
C LEU A 74 1.35 4.74 -8.03
N LYS A 75 1.36 4.00 -6.91
CA LYS A 75 1.96 4.45 -5.65
C LYS A 75 3.46 4.71 -5.78
N SER A 76 4.21 3.86 -6.49
CA SER A 76 5.65 4.08 -6.71
C SER A 76 5.94 5.31 -7.57
N LYS A 77 4.98 5.73 -8.39
CA LYS A 77 5.00 7.00 -9.14
C LYS A 77 4.50 8.21 -8.34
N GLY A 78 4.21 8.05 -7.04
CA GLY A 78 3.81 9.15 -6.15
C GLY A 78 2.33 9.51 -6.18
N TRP A 79 1.49 8.74 -6.88
CA TRP A 79 0.05 9.01 -6.95
C TRP A 79 -0.68 8.57 -5.68
N ASN A 80 -1.72 9.30 -5.29
CA ASN A 80 -2.79 8.75 -4.46
C ASN A 80 -3.77 8.01 -5.37
N VAL A 81 -4.20 6.81 -4.99
CA VAL A 81 -4.93 5.93 -5.91
C VAL A 81 -6.38 5.79 -5.45
N LEU A 82 -7.30 6.21 -6.30
CA LEU A 82 -8.73 6.08 -6.07
C LEU A 82 -9.29 5.09 -7.09
N LEU A 83 -9.74 3.95 -6.62
CA LEU A 83 -10.30 2.93 -7.51
C LEU A 83 -11.72 3.31 -7.92
N PHE A 84 -12.10 2.96 -9.13
CA PHE A 84 -13.50 2.91 -9.50
C PHE A 84 -13.81 1.65 -10.30
N SER A 85 -15.07 1.23 -10.28
CA SER A 85 -15.55 0.14 -11.14
C SER A 85 -17.08 0.04 -11.09
N HIS A 86 -17.68 -0.53 -12.14
CA HIS A 86 -19.13 -0.81 -12.14
C HIS A 86 -19.46 -1.99 -11.22
N ALA A 87 -18.61 -3.01 -11.27
CA ALA A 87 -18.72 -4.21 -10.46
C ALA A 87 -17.32 -4.77 -10.22
N ALA A 88 -16.76 -4.52 -9.04
CA ALA A 88 -15.48 -5.09 -8.63
C ALA A 88 -15.72 -6.32 -7.74
N PRO A 89 -15.11 -7.50 -8.03
CA PRO A 89 -15.07 -8.60 -7.08
C PRO A 89 -14.52 -8.11 -5.73
N ARG A 90 -15.25 -8.40 -4.65
CA ARG A 90 -14.93 -7.98 -3.27
C ARG A 90 -13.46 -8.19 -2.92
N LEU A 91 -12.94 -9.37 -3.24
CA LEU A 91 -11.59 -9.78 -2.91
C LEU A 91 -10.53 -8.92 -3.62
N GLN A 92 -10.77 -8.60 -4.89
CA GLN A 92 -9.87 -7.79 -5.70
C GLN A 92 -9.84 -6.35 -5.19
N MET A 93 -10.99 -5.78 -4.83
CA MET A 93 -11.07 -4.45 -4.22
C MET A 93 -10.24 -4.36 -2.94
N LEU A 94 -10.36 -5.36 -2.06
CA LEU A 94 -9.59 -5.40 -0.82
C LEU A 94 -8.09 -5.58 -1.08
N GLU A 95 -7.69 -6.42 -2.05
CA GLU A 95 -6.29 -6.57 -2.46
C GLU A 95 -5.69 -5.27 -3.02
N CYS A 96 -6.49 -4.45 -3.70
CA CYS A 96 -6.07 -3.13 -4.14
C CYS A 96 -5.89 -2.15 -2.97
N VAL A 97 -6.78 -2.18 -1.97
CA VAL A 97 -6.61 -1.41 -0.72
C VAL A 97 -5.33 -1.81 0.01
N VAL A 98 -5.08 -3.12 0.10
CA VAL A 98 -3.84 -3.70 0.64
C VAL A 98 -2.61 -3.22 -0.12
N ALA A 99 -2.71 -3.02 -1.44
CA ALA A 99 -1.63 -2.48 -2.27
C ALA A 99 -1.44 -0.96 -2.14
N GLY A 100 -2.27 -0.29 -1.34
CA GLY A 100 -2.13 1.14 -1.02
C GLY A 100 -3.18 2.03 -1.68
N ALA A 101 -4.28 1.47 -2.20
CA ALA A 101 -5.38 2.31 -2.69
C ALA A 101 -5.99 3.12 -1.54
N ASN A 102 -6.23 4.39 -1.81
CA ASN A 102 -6.77 5.36 -0.87
C ASN A 102 -8.31 5.28 -0.76
N GLY A 103 -8.98 4.55 -1.67
CA GLY A 103 -10.41 4.33 -1.61
C GLY A 103 -10.98 3.64 -2.84
N PHE A 104 -12.29 3.48 -2.86
CA PHE A 104 -13.06 2.89 -3.95
C PHE A 104 -14.35 3.69 -4.18
N ILE A 105 -14.80 3.83 -5.43
CA ILE A 105 -16.08 4.42 -5.81
C ILE A 105 -16.76 3.53 -6.87
N PRO A 106 -18.05 3.21 -6.74
CA PRO A 106 -18.78 2.59 -7.84
C PRO A 106 -18.95 3.57 -9.00
N SER A 107 -18.72 3.12 -10.24
CA SER A 107 -18.89 3.97 -11.43
C SER A 107 -20.35 4.33 -11.73
N SER A 108 -21.32 3.71 -11.05
CA SER A 108 -22.74 4.06 -11.11
C SER A 108 -23.15 5.25 -10.21
N ARG A 109 -22.19 5.91 -9.54
CA ARG A 109 -22.49 6.93 -8.51
C ARG A 109 -22.62 8.36 -9.04
N PRO A 110 -23.39 9.21 -8.34
CA PRO A 110 -23.61 10.60 -8.71
C PRO A 110 -22.35 11.46 -8.52
N ASP A 111 -22.22 12.44 -9.41
CA ASP A 111 -21.08 13.35 -9.58
C ASP A 111 -20.56 13.93 -8.26
N LYS A 112 -21.43 14.43 -7.38
CA LYS A 112 -21.00 15.06 -6.10
C LYS A 112 -20.20 14.14 -5.18
N LEU A 113 -20.47 12.83 -5.17
CA LEU A 113 -19.71 11.90 -4.33
C LEU A 113 -18.31 11.65 -4.91
N VAL A 114 -18.20 11.65 -6.25
CA VAL A 114 -16.93 11.54 -6.97
C VAL A 114 -16.05 12.74 -6.68
N GLU A 115 -16.61 13.96 -6.82
CA GLU A 115 -15.94 15.21 -6.49
C GLU A 115 -15.27 15.14 -5.10
N TRP A 116 -16.02 14.69 -4.10
CA TRP A 116 -15.55 14.72 -2.72
C TRP A 116 -14.54 13.64 -2.43
N ALA A 117 -14.72 12.45 -3.00
CA ALA A 117 -13.75 11.39 -2.89
C ALA A 117 -12.40 11.79 -3.49
N VAL A 118 -12.42 12.40 -4.68
CA VAL A 118 -11.21 12.90 -5.35
C VAL A 118 -10.50 13.95 -4.51
N VAL A 119 -11.22 14.99 -4.04
CA VAL A 119 -10.60 16.05 -3.22
C VAL A 119 -10.00 15.48 -1.94
N ARG A 120 -10.70 14.57 -1.25
CA ARG A 120 -10.18 13.92 -0.03
C ARG A 120 -8.92 13.11 -0.30
N VAL A 121 -8.93 12.30 -1.35
CA VAL A 121 -7.77 11.48 -1.72
C VAL A 121 -6.60 12.35 -2.17
N ALA A 122 -6.86 13.47 -2.85
CA ALA A 122 -5.84 14.45 -3.18
C ALA A 122 -5.21 15.07 -1.93
N ASP A 123 -5.99 15.28 -0.88
CA ASP A 123 -5.50 15.76 0.42
C ASP A 123 -4.84 14.65 1.28
N GLY A 124 -4.59 13.47 0.69
CA GLY A 124 -3.93 12.34 1.35
C GLY A 124 -4.84 11.55 2.31
N LEU A 125 -6.15 11.83 2.30
CA LEU A 125 -7.12 11.16 3.16
C LEU A 125 -7.66 9.88 2.49
N LEU A 126 -8.28 9.02 3.31
CA LEU A 126 -8.94 7.82 2.81
C LEU A 126 -10.40 8.11 2.47
N HIS A 127 -10.87 7.48 1.39
CA HIS A 127 -12.27 7.43 1.01
C HIS A 127 -12.84 6.02 1.22
N MET A 128 -13.89 5.92 2.04
CA MET A 128 -14.60 4.67 2.31
C MET A 128 -15.99 4.75 1.68
N SER A 129 -16.24 3.96 0.65
CA SER A 129 -17.60 3.77 0.12
C SER A 129 -18.36 2.70 0.91
N ALA A 130 -19.68 2.65 0.73
CA ALA A 130 -20.51 1.60 1.32
C ALA A 130 -20.07 0.19 0.88
N GLU A 131 -19.72 0.01 -0.39
CA GLU A 131 -19.28 -1.26 -0.98
C GLU A 131 -17.94 -1.69 -0.39
N LEU A 132 -17.02 -0.75 -0.20
CA LEU A 132 -15.74 -1.05 0.44
C LEU A 132 -15.93 -1.38 1.94
N ALA A 133 -16.80 -0.65 2.63
CA ALA A 133 -17.12 -0.93 4.03
C ALA A 133 -17.77 -2.31 4.20
N GLU A 134 -18.72 -2.65 3.32
CA GLU A 134 -19.34 -3.97 3.25
C GLU A 134 -18.28 -5.04 2.94
N ALA A 135 -17.40 -4.80 1.97
CA ALA A 135 -16.34 -5.73 1.61
C ALA A 135 -15.46 -6.08 2.82
N ILE A 136 -15.04 -5.06 3.56
CA ILE A 136 -14.24 -5.18 4.78
C ILE A 136 -15.03 -5.94 5.86
N LEU A 137 -16.30 -5.56 6.09
CA LEU A 137 -17.16 -6.23 7.07
C LEU A 137 -17.33 -7.71 6.76
N GLN A 138 -17.61 -8.07 5.51
CA GLN A 138 -17.82 -9.46 5.13
C GLN A 138 -16.54 -10.29 5.28
N GLU A 139 -15.37 -9.70 5.01
CA GLU A 139 -14.10 -10.38 5.21
C GLU A 139 -13.85 -10.67 6.69
N PHE A 140 -14.03 -9.68 7.56
CA PHE A 140 -13.79 -9.86 8.99
C PHE A 140 -14.93 -10.55 9.75
N ARG A 141 -16.16 -10.56 9.24
CA ARG A 141 -17.29 -11.31 9.83
C ARG A 141 -16.96 -12.80 9.93
N ARG A 142 -16.25 -13.35 8.94
CA ARG A 142 -15.85 -14.77 8.91
C ARG A 142 -14.85 -15.12 10.02
N GLU A 143 -14.06 -14.14 10.45
CA GLU A 143 -12.92 -14.38 11.35
C GLU A 143 -13.16 -13.85 12.78
N ASN A 144 -14.28 -13.16 13.04
CA ASN A 144 -14.63 -12.52 14.32
C ASN A 144 -13.51 -11.62 14.91
N VAL A 145 -12.75 -10.95 14.05
CA VAL A 145 -11.54 -10.19 14.44
C VAL A 145 -11.87 -8.74 14.80
N LEU A 146 -12.96 -8.18 14.26
CA LEU A 146 -13.33 -6.80 14.55
C LEU A 146 -13.92 -6.66 15.95
N ASN A 147 -13.41 -5.70 16.71
CA ASN A 147 -14.01 -5.31 17.99
C ASN A 147 -15.40 -4.65 17.77
N PRO A 148 -16.23 -4.49 18.81
CA PRO A 148 -17.57 -3.91 18.67
C PRO A 148 -17.57 -2.48 18.09
N TRP A 149 -16.54 -1.68 18.37
CA TRP A 149 -16.44 -0.30 17.90
C TRP A 149 -16.06 -0.22 16.43
N GLU A 150 -15.10 -1.01 15.98
CA GLU A 150 -14.72 -1.16 14.55
C GLU A 150 -15.92 -1.64 13.73
N ARG A 151 -16.65 -2.64 14.23
CA ARG A 151 -17.92 -3.11 13.62
C ARG A 151 -18.94 -1.99 13.52
N LYS A 152 -19.11 -1.20 14.59
CA LYS A 152 -20.04 -0.06 14.61
C LYS A 152 -19.60 1.01 13.61
N THR A 153 -18.31 1.32 13.52
CA THR A 153 -17.74 2.28 12.56
C THR A 153 -17.97 1.82 11.13
N LEU A 154 -17.62 0.60 10.78
CA LEU A 154 -17.86 0.07 9.44
C LEU A 154 -19.35 -0.01 9.10
N ARG A 155 -20.22 -0.39 10.06
CA ARG A 155 -21.68 -0.33 9.86
C ARG A 155 -22.19 1.10 9.65
N ARG A 156 -21.56 2.11 10.25
CA ARG A 156 -21.84 3.52 9.95
C ARG A 156 -21.45 3.91 8.52
N TYR A 157 -20.51 3.21 7.87
CA TYR A 157 -20.19 3.42 6.45
C TYR A 157 -21.05 2.55 5.52
N GLU A 158 -21.43 1.34 5.95
CA GLU A 158 -22.33 0.41 5.22
C GLU A 158 -23.77 0.94 5.18
N CYS A 159 -24.35 1.28 6.33
CA CYS A 159 -25.77 1.63 6.45
C CYS A 159 -26.09 3.09 6.11
N ARG A 160 -25.06 3.91 5.94
CA ARG A 160 -25.16 5.36 5.92
C ARG A 160 -24.42 5.79 4.67
N PHE A 161 -25.17 6.32 3.70
CA PHE A 161 -24.71 6.91 2.44
C PHE A 161 -23.79 8.13 2.70
N TYR A 162 -22.67 7.93 3.38
CA TYR A 162 -21.72 8.97 3.73
C TYR A 162 -20.57 8.96 2.72
N GLY A 163 -20.82 9.51 1.53
CA GLY A 163 -19.83 10.40 0.94
C GLY A 163 -20.06 11.84 1.42
N GLY A 164 -20.41 11.99 2.71
CA GLY A 164 -20.54 13.24 3.45
C GLY A 164 -19.16 13.89 3.69
N PRO A 165 -19.04 15.22 3.90
CA PRO A 165 -17.75 15.93 3.82
C PRO A 165 -16.91 15.77 5.09
N THR A 166 -17.47 15.13 6.12
CA THR A 166 -17.03 15.26 7.51
C THR A 166 -16.86 13.90 8.18
N ALA A 167 -16.13 12.98 7.57
CA ALA A 167 -15.44 11.98 8.40
C ALA A 167 -14.46 12.77 9.29
N SER A 168 -14.68 12.72 10.60
CA SER A 168 -13.84 13.44 11.56
C SER A 168 -12.39 12.97 11.46
N GLU A 169 -11.42 13.74 11.96
CA GLU A 169 -10.03 13.26 12.05
C GLU A 169 -9.92 11.93 12.82
N ALA A 170 -10.78 11.73 13.81
CA ALA A 170 -10.86 10.49 14.56
C ALA A 170 -11.33 9.32 13.66
N ASP A 171 -12.35 9.53 12.83
CA ASP A 171 -12.78 8.52 11.87
C ASP A 171 -11.69 8.25 10.82
N GLN A 172 -10.92 9.25 10.38
CA GLN A 172 -9.82 9.06 9.44
C GLN A 172 -8.67 8.22 10.02
N ARG A 173 -8.28 8.47 11.26
CA ARG A 173 -7.29 7.64 11.97
C ARG A 173 -7.76 6.21 12.09
N GLU A 174 -9.04 6.00 12.39
CA GLU A 174 -9.64 4.67 12.48
C GLU A 174 -9.69 3.97 11.12
N LEU A 175 -10.05 4.68 10.04
CA LEU A 175 -10.01 4.12 8.69
C LEU A 175 -8.60 3.69 8.29
N GLN A 176 -7.59 4.51 8.58
CA GLN A 176 -6.19 4.18 8.33
C GLN A 176 -5.75 2.94 9.13
N ARG A 177 -6.20 2.82 10.38
CA ARG A 177 -5.99 1.62 11.19
C ARG A 177 -6.64 0.40 10.54
N LEU A 178 -7.91 0.48 10.16
CA LEU A 178 -8.64 -0.61 9.50
C LEU A 178 -7.99 -1.05 8.18
N PHE A 179 -7.55 -0.10 7.35
CA PHE A 179 -6.86 -0.40 6.09
C PHE A 179 -5.52 -1.12 6.34
N ARG A 180 -4.74 -0.67 7.32
CA ARG A 180 -3.48 -1.35 7.72
C ARG A 180 -3.75 -2.75 8.23
N THR A 181 -4.75 -2.91 9.09
CA THR A 181 -5.20 -4.19 9.61
C THR A 181 -5.63 -5.15 8.50
N LEU A 182 -6.39 -4.66 7.52
CA LEU A 182 -6.79 -5.43 6.34
C LEU A 182 -5.57 -5.83 5.50
N ALA A 183 -4.64 -4.90 5.26
CA ALA A 183 -3.40 -5.14 4.52
C ALA A 183 -2.63 -6.34 5.09
N VAL A 184 -2.55 -6.37 6.41
CA VAL A 184 -1.90 -7.41 7.18
C VAL A 184 -2.67 -8.74 7.13
N GLY A 185 -3.99 -8.72 7.33
CA GLY A 185 -4.83 -9.93 7.30
C GLY A 185 -4.86 -10.62 5.92
N LEU A 186 -4.96 -9.83 4.84
CA LEU A 186 -5.09 -10.36 3.47
C LEU A 186 -3.76 -10.75 2.82
N ARG A 187 -2.66 -10.02 3.04
CA ARG A 187 -1.32 -10.52 2.68
C ARG A 187 -1.00 -11.81 3.45
N GLY A 188 -1.70 -12.00 4.57
CA GLY A 188 -1.70 -13.16 5.40
C GLY A 188 -2.57 -14.34 4.96
N ARG A 189 -2.95 -14.51 3.69
CA ARG A 189 -3.73 -15.71 3.33
C ARG A 189 -3.00 -17.05 3.57
N LYS A 190 -1.68 -17.03 3.77
CA LYS A 190 -0.87 -18.15 4.32
C LYS A 190 -0.64 -18.08 5.84
N LEU A 191 -1.00 -16.99 6.48
CA LEU A 191 -0.91 -16.82 7.93
C LEU A 191 -2.05 -17.57 8.61
N THR A 192 -1.70 -18.23 9.71
CA THR A 192 -2.67 -18.85 10.61
C THR A 192 -3.57 -17.78 11.24
N LEU A 193 -4.73 -18.18 11.74
CA LEU A 193 -5.63 -17.28 12.47
C LEU A 193 -4.91 -16.55 13.62
N GLN A 194 -3.96 -17.21 14.28
CA GLN A 194 -3.19 -16.64 15.39
C GLN A 194 -2.23 -15.54 14.91
N GLN A 195 -1.53 -15.81 13.80
CA GLN A 195 -0.67 -14.83 13.15
C GLN A 195 -1.47 -13.62 12.67
N ARG A 196 -2.66 -13.81 12.08
CA ARG A 196 -3.55 -12.70 11.68
C ARG A 196 -3.97 -11.84 12.88
N ARG A 197 -4.31 -12.45 14.01
CA ARG A 197 -4.67 -11.72 15.25
C ARG A 197 -3.50 -10.92 15.82
N VAL A 198 -2.30 -11.48 15.84
CA VAL A 198 -1.09 -10.76 16.29
C VAL A 198 -0.77 -9.59 15.37
N ALA A 199 -0.86 -9.82 14.07
CA ALA A 199 -0.58 -8.83 13.07
C ALA A 199 -1.63 -7.69 13.09
N TRP A 200 -2.90 -8.03 13.38
CA TRP A 200 -3.96 -7.08 13.70
C TRP A 200 -3.61 -6.25 14.93
N ALA A 201 -3.18 -6.87 16.03
CA ALA A 201 -2.84 -6.15 17.26
C ALA A 201 -1.68 -5.15 17.08
N VAL A 202 -0.68 -5.50 16.24
CA VAL A 202 0.41 -4.59 15.85
C VAL A 202 -0.10 -3.45 14.97
N ALA A 203 -0.96 -3.74 13.98
CA ALA A 203 -1.52 -2.73 13.08
C ALA A 203 -2.46 -1.73 13.78
N CYS A 204 -2.96 -2.09 14.97
CA CYS A 204 -3.90 -1.28 15.72
C CYS A 204 -3.35 0.03 16.28
N GLY A 205 -2.04 0.33 16.14
CA GLY A 205 -1.43 1.67 16.18
C GLY A 205 -1.61 2.55 17.44
N GLY A 206 -2.44 2.13 18.40
CA GLY A 206 -2.70 2.82 19.67
C GLY A 206 -2.28 2.00 20.89
N VAL A 207 -1.58 0.89 20.65
CA VAL A 207 -1.13 -0.03 21.66
C VAL A 207 0.38 0.02 21.65
N SER A 208 0.98 0.73 22.61
CA SER A 208 2.41 1.06 22.60
C SER A 208 3.30 -0.02 23.24
N SER A 209 2.72 -1.11 23.76
CA SER A 209 3.46 -2.16 24.44
C SER A 209 3.00 -3.57 24.05
N ILE A 210 3.93 -4.53 24.04
CA ILE A 210 3.64 -5.96 23.85
C ILE A 210 2.59 -6.48 24.86
N PRO A 211 2.64 -6.13 26.16
CA PRO A 211 1.59 -6.47 27.13
C PRO A 211 0.19 -6.06 26.69
N ASP A 212 0.05 -4.81 26.24
CA ASP A 212 -1.25 -4.29 25.83
C ASP A 212 -1.73 -4.95 24.52
N MET A 213 -0.80 -5.26 23.60
CA MET A 213 -1.14 -5.95 22.34
C MET A 213 -1.55 -7.41 22.59
N ALA A 214 -0.89 -8.07 23.54
CA ALA A 214 -1.22 -9.42 23.97
C ALA A 214 -2.61 -9.46 24.63
N LYS A 215 -2.89 -8.49 25.51
CA LYS A 215 -4.20 -8.32 26.15
C LYS A 215 -5.32 -8.07 25.12
N LEU A 216 -5.03 -7.29 24.08
CA LEU A 216 -6.01 -6.96 23.02
C LEU A 216 -6.54 -8.21 22.29
N ILE A 217 -5.75 -9.28 22.20
CA ILE A 217 -6.12 -10.53 21.53
C ILE A 217 -6.29 -11.72 22.47
N ASP A 218 -6.40 -11.46 23.78
CA ASP A 218 -6.55 -12.46 24.84
C ASP A 218 -5.43 -13.53 24.82
N LYS A 219 -4.18 -13.05 24.86
CA LYS A 219 -2.97 -13.88 24.94
C LYS A 219 -2.05 -13.43 26.07
N THR A 220 -1.21 -14.36 26.51
CA THR A 220 -0.03 -14.03 27.31
C THR A 220 1.02 -13.33 26.45
N GLU A 221 1.87 -12.51 27.07
CA GLU A 221 2.98 -11.82 26.40
C GLU A 221 3.94 -12.78 25.68
N SER A 222 4.22 -13.93 26.29
CA SER A 222 5.08 -14.97 25.70
C SER A 222 4.46 -15.56 24.43
N ASN A 223 3.17 -15.91 24.47
CA ASN A 223 2.46 -16.42 23.30
C ASN A 223 2.36 -15.35 22.21
N PHE A 224 2.09 -14.10 22.57
CA PHE A 224 2.08 -12.99 21.62
C PHE A 224 3.44 -12.82 20.94
N SER A 225 4.51 -12.77 21.72
CA SER A 225 5.89 -12.57 21.22
C SER A 225 6.33 -13.71 20.30
N ARG A 226 5.95 -14.96 20.63
CA ARG A 226 6.22 -16.13 19.78
C ARG A 226 5.50 -16.02 18.44
N GLU A 227 4.20 -15.76 18.45
CA GLU A 227 3.42 -15.62 17.21
C GLU A 227 3.86 -14.40 16.39
N LEU A 228 4.27 -13.31 17.04
CA LEU A 228 4.86 -12.13 16.39
C LEU A 228 6.17 -12.50 15.70
N SER A 229 7.01 -13.30 16.34
CA SER A 229 8.26 -13.79 15.73
C SER A 229 7.99 -14.68 14.52
N LEU A 230 7.01 -15.59 14.62
CA LEU A 230 6.60 -16.46 13.50
C LEU A 230 5.97 -15.66 12.35
N LEU A 231 5.18 -14.65 12.69
CA LEU A 231 4.61 -13.70 11.74
C LEU A 231 5.72 -12.96 11.00
N LEU A 232 6.69 -12.38 11.72
CA LEU A 232 7.83 -11.67 11.16
C LEU A 232 8.70 -12.58 10.28
N ALA A 233 8.91 -13.83 10.69
CA ALA A 233 9.60 -14.83 9.87
C ALA A 233 8.83 -15.18 8.58
N SER A 234 7.49 -15.29 8.67
CA SER A 234 6.62 -15.54 7.52
C SER A 234 6.61 -14.35 6.55
N PHE A 235 6.62 -13.13 7.08
CA PHE A 235 6.79 -11.91 6.29
C PHE A 235 8.18 -11.86 5.65
N LYS A 236 9.27 -12.17 6.38
CA LYS A 236 10.63 -12.23 5.83
C LYS A 236 10.70 -13.18 4.63
N ALA A 237 10.17 -14.39 4.76
CA ALA A 237 10.15 -15.38 3.69
C ALA A 237 9.27 -14.99 2.49
N ALA A 238 8.17 -14.25 2.72
CA ALA A 238 7.27 -13.81 1.66
C ALA A 238 7.71 -12.51 0.98
N PHE A 239 8.49 -11.67 1.66
CA PHE A 239 8.78 -10.28 1.27
C PHE A 239 10.27 -9.94 1.20
N GLU A 240 11.17 -10.92 1.00
CA GLU A 240 12.58 -10.69 0.60
C GLU A 240 12.75 -9.77 -0.64
N ARG A 241 11.66 -9.34 -1.27
CA ARG A 241 11.62 -8.40 -2.40
C ARG A 241 10.92 -7.06 -2.12
N ASP A 242 10.36 -6.81 -0.92
CA ASP A 242 9.54 -5.62 -0.65
C ASP A 242 9.82 -5.00 0.74
N TYR A 243 10.77 -4.05 0.77
CA TYR A 243 11.35 -3.46 1.99
C TYR A 243 10.38 -2.61 2.83
N THR A 244 9.28 -2.12 2.25
CA THR A 244 8.37 -1.15 2.88
C THR A 244 7.60 -1.69 4.08
N VAL A 245 7.26 -2.98 4.09
CA VAL A 245 6.52 -3.62 5.20
C VAL A 245 7.43 -3.85 6.41
N VAL A 246 8.70 -4.20 6.16
CA VAL A 246 9.70 -4.46 7.21
C VAL A 246 10.07 -3.16 7.92
N GLU A 247 10.30 -2.07 7.17
CA GLU A 247 10.55 -0.75 7.75
C GLU A 247 9.38 -0.22 8.58
N TRP A 248 8.15 -0.48 8.15
CA TRP A 248 6.96 -0.09 8.92
C TRP A 248 6.88 -0.84 10.25
N LEU A 249 7.04 -2.18 10.25
CA LEU A 249 7.02 -2.99 11.48
C LEU A 249 8.13 -2.59 12.46
N HIS A 250 9.31 -2.26 11.93
CA HIS A 250 10.43 -1.76 12.73
C HIS A 250 10.07 -0.43 13.43
N ARG A 251 9.47 0.51 12.69
CA ARG A 251 9.05 1.82 13.21
C ARG A 251 8.01 1.72 14.32
N GLU A 252 7.01 0.86 14.15
CA GLU A 252 5.89 0.75 15.10
C GLU A 252 6.28 -0.02 16.38
N THR A 253 7.22 -0.97 16.30
CA THR A 253 7.59 -1.80 17.45
C THR A 253 8.77 -1.26 18.25
N GLY A 254 9.47 -0.25 17.74
CA GLY A 254 10.65 0.35 18.38
C GLY A 254 11.84 -0.60 18.55
N ARG A 255 11.74 -1.85 18.07
CA ARG A 255 12.81 -2.84 18.13
C ARG A 255 13.57 -2.81 16.81
N PRO A 256 14.89 -2.56 16.80
CA PRO A 256 15.73 -2.93 15.67
C PRO A 256 15.58 -4.42 15.44
N LEU A 257 14.70 -4.77 14.51
CA LEU A 257 14.84 -6.03 13.80
C LEU A 257 16.27 -6.01 13.29
N PHE A 258 17.08 -6.98 13.75
CA PHE A 258 18.47 -7.21 13.34
C PHE A 258 19.62 -6.54 14.14
N ALA A 259 19.41 -6.01 15.36
CA ALA A 259 20.54 -5.57 16.21
C ALA A 259 21.54 -6.72 16.52
N ASP A 260 21.03 -7.92 16.77
CA ASP A 260 21.85 -9.11 17.03
C ASP A 260 22.44 -9.74 15.76
N GLU A 261 21.91 -9.43 14.58
CA GLU A 261 22.45 -9.89 13.29
C GLU A 261 23.50 -8.92 12.74
N ALA A 262 23.42 -7.62 13.04
CA ALA A 262 24.48 -6.64 12.75
C ALA A 262 25.82 -7.02 13.42
N ALA A 263 25.76 -7.65 14.60
CA ALA A 263 26.92 -8.16 15.34
C ALA A 263 27.54 -9.42 14.72
N ARG A 264 26.86 -10.09 13.78
CA ARG A 264 27.36 -11.30 13.08
C ARG A 264 28.13 -10.98 11.80
N TYR A 265 28.19 -9.71 11.39
CA TYR A 265 28.98 -9.28 10.25
C TYR A 265 30.39 -8.89 10.70
N ASP A 266 31.40 -9.39 9.99
CA ASP A 266 32.80 -9.03 10.21
C ASP A 266 32.96 -7.50 10.13
N PRO A 267 33.46 -6.83 11.19
CA PRO A 267 33.72 -5.40 11.19
C PRO A 267 34.61 -4.92 10.03
N ALA A 268 35.46 -5.80 9.45
CA ALA A 268 36.24 -5.49 8.26
C ALA A 268 35.41 -5.46 6.97
N GLU A 269 34.37 -6.29 6.86
CA GLU A 269 33.42 -6.27 5.73
C GLU A 269 32.50 -5.05 5.80
N LEU A 270 32.04 -4.68 7.00
CA LEU A 270 31.29 -3.43 7.22
C LEU A 270 32.14 -2.18 6.92
N ARG A 271 33.47 -2.23 7.16
CA ARG A 271 34.41 -1.18 6.77
C ARG A 271 34.64 -1.10 5.25
N LYS A 272 34.59 -2.21 4.51
CA LYS A 272 34.65 -2.19 3.03
C LYS A 272 33.40 -1.54 2.42
N VAL A 273 32.22 -1.79 3.00
CA VAL A 273 30.96 -1.17 2.57
C VAL A 273 30.93 0.34 2.90
N SER A 274 31.52 0.75 4.03
CA SER A 274 31.62 2.18 4.37
C SER A 274 32.72 2.91 3.58
N GLN A 275 33.81 2.23 3.19
CA GLN A 275 34.87 2.79 2.32
C GLN A 275 34.46 2.89 0.85
N LEU A 276 33.49 2.09 0.39
CA LEU A 276 32.85 2.24 -0.93
C LEU A 276 32.07 3.57 -1.09
N ARG A 277 31.92 4.39 -0.03
CA ARG A 277 31.40 5.76 -0.15
C ARG A 277 32.41 6.75 -0.76
N LEU A 278 33.70 6.44 -0.84
CA LEU A 278 34.73 7.49 -0.97
C LEU A 278 35.64 7.49 -2.21
N THR A 279 35.59 6.52 -3.14
CA THR A 279 36.64 6.48 -4.21
C THR A 279 36.20 6.03 -5.61
N LEU A 280 34.93 6.19 -6.01
CA LEU A 280 34.53 5.97 -7.42
C LEU A 280 34.22 7.30 -8.11
N PRO A 281 34.85 7.64 -9.26
CA PRO A 281 34.46 8.78 -10.09
C PRO A 281 33.14 8.49 -10.83
N GLY A 282 32.35 9.52 -11.11
CA GLY A 282 31.05 9.44 -11.80
C GLY A 282 29.86 9.96 -10.98
N GLU A 283 28.74 10.25 -11.66
CA GLU A 283 27.50 10.79 -11.08
C GLU A 283 26.81 9.78 -10.11
N PRO A 284 25.95 10.24 -9.17
CA PRO A 284 25.36 9.39 -8.14
C PRO A 284 24.54 8.20 -8.67
N GLU A 285 23.90 8.36 -9.83
CA GLU A 285 23.06 7.34 -10.47
C GLU A 285 23.92 6.20 -11.04
N ASP A 286 25.05 6.51 -11.69
CA ASP A 286 26.02 5.52 -12.15
C ASP A 286 26.61 4.70 -10.99
N ARG A 287 26.81 5.35 -9.83
CA ARG A 287 27.29 4.66 -8.61
C ARG A 287 26.26 3.71 -8.03
N ALA A 288 24.96 4.02 -8.14
CA ALA A 288 23.89 3.15 -7.65
C ALA A 288 23.75 1.90 -8.54
N GLU A 289 23.86 2.08 -9.85
CA GLU A 289 23.83 0.99 -10.81
C GLU A 289 25.08 0.09 -10.69
N LEU A 290 26.28 0.68 -10.60
CA LEU A 290 27.52 -0.08 -10.41
C LEU A 290 27.53 -0.85 -9.08
N LYS A 291 26.89 -0.31 -8.03
CA LYS A 291 26.68 -1.01 -6.74
C LYS A 291 25.77 -2.22 -6.89
N ALA A 292 24.66 -2.07 -7.60
CA ALA A 292 23.73 -3.17 -7.84
C ALA A 292 24.41 -4.29 -8.66
N GLN A 293 25.17 -3.92 -9.71
CA GLN A 293 25.90 -4.87 -10.55
C GLN A 293 27.03 -5.58 -9.78
N THR A 294 27.77 -4.86 -8.92
CA THR A 294 28.86 -5.44 -8.12
C THR A 294 28.33 -6.37 -7.03
N ALA A 295 27.24 -6.00 -6.34
CA ALA A 295 26.58 -6.85 -5.37
C ALA A 295 26.05 -8.14 -6.02
N ALA A 296 25.44 -8.04 -7.19
CA ALA A 296 24.96 -9.19 -7.95
C ALA A 296 26.10 -10.15 -8.36
N ARG A 297 27.25 -9.62 -8.80
CA ARG A 297 28.43 -10.43 -9.19
C ARG A 297 29.08 -11.14 -8.01
N LEU A 298 29.22 -10.47 -6.86
CA LEU A 298 29.76 -11.08 -5.64
C LEU A 298 28.84 -12.17 -5.10
N TRP A 299 27.52 -11.98 -5.24
CA TRP A 299 26.52 -12.95 -4.83
C TRP A 299 26.48 -14.17 -5.75
N ALA A 300 26.59 -13.97 -7.08
CA ALA A 300 26.68 -15.06 -8.06
C ALA A 300 27.91 -15.96 -7.84
N ARG A 301 29.09 -15.38 -7.56
CA ARG A 301 30.31 -16.14 -7.24
C ARG A 301 30.17 -16.97 -5.97
N ARG A 302 29.48 -16.45 -4.95
CA ARG A 302 29.32 -17.13 -3.65
C ARG A 302 28.33 -18.30 -3.71
N LEU A 303 27.42 -18.29 -4.68
CA LEU A 303 26.47 -19.38 -4.95
C LEU A 303 27.02 -20.42 -5.94
N GLY A 304 28.28 -20.31 -6.36
CA GLY A 304 28.87 -21.21 -7.36
C GLY A 304 28.27 -21.07 -8.76
N LEU A 305 27.53 -19.98 -9.01
CA LEU A 305 26.89 -19.68 -10.30
C LEU A 305 27.91 -18.98 -11.20
N CYS A 306 28.95 -19.70 -11.62
CA CYS A 306 29.73 -19.34 -12.79
C CYS A 306 29.13 -20.07 -14.00
N ALA A 307 28.44 -19.36 -14.88
CA ALA A 307 28.34 -19.77 -16.28
C ALA A 307 29.65 -19.37 -16.96
N GLY A 308 30.27 -20.32 -17.65
CA GLY A 308 31.61 -20.22 -18.22
C GLY A 308 31.78 -19.09 -19.23
N ASP A 309 33.06 -18.75 -19.40
CA ASP A 309 33.71 -18.17 -20.57
C ASP A 309 32.90 -17.15 -21.38
N CYS A 310 33.06 -15.87 -21.00
CA CYS A 310 32.99 -14.79 -21.99
C CYS A 310 34.44 -14.32 -22.22
N PRO A 311 34.96 -14.33 -23.46
CA PRO A 311 36.35 -14.05 -23.74
C PRO A 311 36.67 -12.56 -23.53
N GLU A 312 37.89 -12.29 -23.08
CA GLU A 312 38.46 -10.95 -22.98
C GLU A 312 38.42 -10.23 -24.34
N LYS A 313 37.72 -9.09 -24.38
CA LYS A 313 38.16 -7.85 -25.03
C LYS A 313 37.58 -6.64 -24.30
#